data_AF-A0AA42U2H4-F1
#
_entry.id   AF-A0AA42U2H4-F1
#
_cell.length_a   1.000
_cell.length_b   1.000
_cell.length_c   1.000
_cell.angle_alpha   90.00
_cell.angle_beta   90.00
_cell.angle_gamma   90.00
#
_symmetry.space_group_name_H-M   'P 1'
#
loop_
_entity.id
_entity.type
_entity.pdbx_description
1 polymer ?
#
loop_
_entity_poly.entity_id
_entity_poly.type
_entity_poly.pdbx_seq_one_letter_code
_entity_poly.pdbx_strand_id
1 'polypeptide(L)' 'MKIEQVKLKGFRNYKDATINFNNNTLIIGENDVGKTNLIYALRLMLDRSLSE' A
#
# COMPACT_ATOMS: atom_id res chain seq x y z
N MET A 1 16.48 1.71 0.00
CA MET A 1 15.32 2.38 -0.63
C MET A 1 14.39 2.86 0.47
N LYS A 2 13.88 4.09 0.42
CA LYS A 2 12.90 4.62 1.37
C LYS A 2 11.63 5.00 0.60
N ILE A 3 10.49 4.52 1.08
CA ILE A 3 9.17 4.90 0.53
C ILE A 3 8.71 6.09 1.38
N GLU A 4 8.46 7.23 0.75
CA GLU A 4 7.94 8.43 1.45
C GLU A 4 6.41 8.50 1.37
N GLN A 5 5.84 8.12 0.22
CA GLN A 5 4.41 8.23 -0.03
C GLN A 5 3.93 7.18 -1.04
N VAL A 6 2.69 6.72 -0.86
CA VAL A 6 1.94 5.95 -1.84
C VAL A 6 0.57 6.58 -2.04
N LYS A 7 0.16 6.72 -3.30
CA LYS A 7 -1.20 7.14 -3.67
C LYS A 7 -1.93 6.01 -4.38
N LEU A 8 -3.07 5.62 -3.84
CA LEU A 8 -3.94 4.57 -4.39
C LEU A 8 -5.27 5.17 -4.80
N LYS A 9 -5.66 4.99 -6.06
CA LYS A 9 -6.94 5.47 -6.59
C LYS A 9 -7.61 4.36 -7.39
N GLY A 10 -8.84 4.02 -7.02
CA GLY A 10 -9.59 2.93 -7.64
C GLY A 10 -8.94 1.55 -7.51
N PHE A 11 -8.22 1.30 -6.41
CA PHE A 11 -7.49 0.05 -6.21
C PHE A 11 -8.10 -0.79 -5.08
N ARG A 12 -8.76 -1.90 -5.45
CA ARG A 12 -9.51 -2.75 -4.52
C ARG A 12 -10.50 -1.90 -3.69
N ASN A 13 -10.37 -1.90 -2.37
CA ASN A 13 -11.21 -1.13 -1.47
C ASN A 13 -10.75 0.33 -1.26
N TYR A 14 -9.67 0.78 -1.92
CA TYR A 14 -9.23 2.18 -1.90
C TYR A 14 -9.89 2.97 -3.03
N LYS A 15 -10.81 3.87 -2.67
CA LYS A 15 -11.43 4.82 -3.63
C LYS A 15 -10.43 5.90 -4.04
N ASP A 16 -9.88 6.62 -3.08
CA ASP A 16 -8.78 7.60 -3.24
C ASP A 16 -8.08 7.76 -1.88
N ALA A 17 -6.84 7.30 -1.78
CA ALA A 17 -6.08 7.31 -0.54
C ALA A 17 -4.63 7.75 -0.78
N THR A 18 -4.12 8.58 0.12
CA THR A 18 -2.71 8.98 0.17
C THR A 18 -2.13 8.56 1.50
N ILE A 19 -1.12 7.69 1.47
CA ILE A 19 -0.45 7.16 2.65
C ILE A 19 0.96 7.74 2.68
N ASN A 20 1.29 8.46 3.75
CA ASN A 20 2.64 8.94 4.01
C ASN A 20 3.35 7.96 4.95
N PHE A 21 4.61 7.65 4.65
CA PHE A 21 5.43 6.73 5.41
C PHE A 21 6.50 7.51 6.17
N ASN A 22 6.73 7.12 7.42
CA ASN A 22 7.84 7.59 8.25
C ASN A 22 8.92 6.51 8.35
N ASN A 23 10.06 6.83 8.96
CA ASN A 23 11.15 5.89 9.23
C ASN A 23 10.65 4.57 9.87
N ASN A 24 9.67 4.69 10.77
CA ASN A 24 8.95 3.57 11.36
C ASN A 24 7.46 3.83 11.15
N THR A 25 6.79 2.92 10.44
CA THR A 25 5.35 3.03 10.14
C THR A 25 4.64 1.78 10.63
N LEU A 26 3.63 1.95 11.48
CA LEU A 26 2.76 0.88 11.96
C LEU A 26 1.44 0.93 11.19
N ILE A 27 1.07 -0.17 10.55
CA ILE A 27 -0.19 -0.30 9.82
C ILE A 27 -1.17 -1.11 10.68
N ILE A 28 -2.22 -0.45 11.16
CA ILE A 28 -3.24 -1.05 12.05
C ILE A 28 -4.65 -0.70 11.58
N GLY A 29 -5.63 -1.47 12.05
CA GLY A 29 -7.05 -1.34 11.69
C GLY A 29 -7.74 -2.68 11.70
N GLU A 30 -9.06 -2.69 11.50
CA GLU A 30 -9.88 -3.89 11.47
C GLU A 30 -9.54 -4.81 10.28
N ASN A 31 -9.97 -6.06 10.35
CA ASN A 31 -9.83 -6.97 9.22
C ASN A 31 -10.60 -6.45 8.01
N ASP A 32 -10.09 -6.75 6.82
CA ASP A 32 -10.67 -6.35 5.53
C ASP A 32 -10.72 -4.83 5.24
N VAL A 33 -10.23 -3.98 6.16
CA VAL A 33 -10.19 -2.51 5.95
C VAL A 33 -9.16 -2.07 4.90
N GLY A 34 -8.33 -2.97 4.36
CA GLY A 34 -7.39 -2.69 3.27
C GLY A 34 -5.91 -2.75 3.63
N LYS A 35 -5.54 -3.18 4.84
CA LYS A 35 -4.13 -3.34 5.25
C LYS A 35 -3.34 -4.24 4.30
N THR A 36 -3.86 -5.42 3.99
CA THR A 36 -3.24 -6.36 3.03
C THR A 36 -3.21 -5.78 1.61
N ASN A 37 -4.22 -4.99 1.23
CA ASN A 37 -4.28 -4.34 -0.07
C ASN A 37 -3.21 -3.26 -0.25
N LEU A 38 -2.89 -2.49 0.80
CA LEU A 38 -1.79 -1.53 0.79
C LEU A 38 -0.45 -2.23 0.54
N ILE A 39 -0.17 -3.30 1.28
CA ILE A 39 1.07 -4.08 1.10
C ILE A 39 1.12 -4.70 -0.29
N TYR A 40 0.00 -5.21 -0.80
CA TYR A 40 -0.04 -5.79 -2.14
C TYR A 40 0.18 -4.74 -3.24
N ALA A 41 -0.37 -3.52 -3.10
CA ALA A 41 -0.10 -2.44 -4.04
C ALA A 41 1.40 -2.07 -4.08
N LEU A 42 2.04 -2.01 -2.90
CA LEU A 42 3.49 -1.82 -2.80
C LEU A 42 4.26 -2.94 -3.50
N ARG A 43 3.84 -4.18 -3.30
CA ARG A 43 4.46 -5.32 -3.98
C ARG A 43 4.30 -5.22 -5.50
N LEU A 44 3.10 -4.94 -6.03
CA LEU A 44 2.91 -4.77 -7.49
C LEU A 44 3.86 -3.74 -8.11
N MET A 45 4.20 -2.65 -7.38
CA MET A 45 5.08 -1.59 -7.89
C MET A 45 6.57 -1.93 -7.80
N LEU A 46 6.96 -2.81 -6.88
CA LEU A 46 8.36 -3.00 -6.48
C LEU A 46 8.87 -4.43 -6.72
N ASP A 47 7.97 -5.40 -6.70
CA ASP A 47 8.24 -6.83 -6.86
C ASP A 47 8.07 -7.22 -8.33
N ARG A 48 9.20 -7.37 -9.03
CA ARG A 48 9.21 -7.70 -10.46
C ARG A 48 8.61 -9.08 -10.75
N SER A 49 8.67 -10.03 -9.81
CA SER A 49 8.10 -11.37 -10.03
C SER A 49 6.58 -11.40 -9.92
N LEU A 50 5.94 -10.30 -9.48
CA LEU A 50 4.48 -10.16 -9.45
C LEU A 50 3.91 -9.54 -10.73
N SER A 51 4.78 -9.00 -11.59
CA SER A 51 4.41 -8.33 -12.84
C SER A 51 4.53 -9.26 -14.06
N GLU A 52 4.96 -10.51 -13.86
CA GLU A 52 4.95 -11.59 -14.86
C GLU A 52 3.76 -12.54 -14.65
#